data_AF-A0A2D0QK70-F1
#
_entry.id   AF-A0A2D0QK70-F1
#
_cell.length_a   1.000
_cell.length_b   1.000
_cell.length_c   1.000
_cell.angle_alpha   90.00
_cell.angle_beta   90.00
_cell.angle_gamma   90.00
#
_symmetry.space_group_name_H-M   'P 1'
#
loop_
_entity.id
_entity.type
_entity.pdbx_description
1 polymer ?
#
loop_
_entity_poly.entity_id
_entity_poly.type
_entity_poly.pdbx_seq_one_letter_code
_entity_poly.pdbx_strand_id
1 'polypeptide(L)'
;MRIGVNMAASVSGRRRETRTLSQLNSVSVLYPVLVLYCLSVLPVAAKRDNLRVITDENWEEILTGEWMIEFYAPWCPACQQLQSVWKEFADWGEDIGVSIAKVDVTEQPGLSGRFIITALPAIYHCKDGVFRRYQGARTKEDFLSFIDEKKWQNIEPVSSWFGPSSLMMNMMSALFKLSMFIRQCHAYLTEQVGIPVWGSYIIFGLVTLFSGLTLGLVLVFLADFVFPSRRFSSSAYYQKKHAMEQARLRQQLEEEQEADGEEEEDEDEYVGSVEEWSREGVKEDTVRRRAAGGGEEEDT
;
A
#
# COMPACT_ATOMS: atom_id res chain seq x y z
N MET A 1 62.22 90.76 -68.78
CA MET A 1 63.19 91.38 -67.85
C MET A 1 62.66 91.23 -66.43
N ARG A 2 63.44 90.59 -65.55
CA ARG A 2 63.37 90.58 -64.07
C ARG A 2 62.17 89.86 -63.41
N ILE A 3 62.41 88.70 -62.78
CA ILE A 3 62.84 88.45 -61.37
C ILE A 3 61.64 88.46 -60.38
N GLY A 4 61.30 87.28 -59.85
CA GLY A 4 61.48 87.00 -58.42
C GLY A 4 60.29 87.06 -57.43
N VAL A 5 60.02 85.87 -56.86
CA VAL A 5 59.96 85.55 -55.40
C VAL A 5 58.66 85.77 -54.58
N ASN A 6 58.24 84.66 -53.92
CA ASN A 6 57.47 84.45 -52.66
C ASN A 6 55.98 84.84 -52.60
N MET A 7 55.11 84.25 -51.78
CA MET A 7 55.00 83.00 -50.98
C MET A 7 53.59 83.04 -50.35
N ALA A 8 53.11 81.88 -49.85
CA ALA A 8 52.11 81.69 -48.79
C ALA A 8 50.72 81.16 -49.19
N ALA A 9 50.39 80.05 -48.53
CA ALA A 9 49.13 79.33 -48.54
C ALA A 9 48.12 79.89 -47.53
N SER A 10 46.83 79.63 -47.76
CA SER A 10 45.84 79.48 -46.69
C SER A 10 44.71 78.55 -47.15
N VAL A 11 44.30 77.67 -46.23
CA VAL A 11 43.32 76.58 -46.37
C VAL A 11 41.99 77.02 -45.78
N SER A 12 40.85 76.56 -46.35
CA SER A 12 39.74 75.89 -45.62
C SER A 12 38.37 76.12 -46.26
N GLY A 13 37.63 75.00 -46.42
CA GLY A 13 36.17 74.98 -46.25
C GLY A 13 35.32 74.78 -47.50
N ARG A 14 34.99 73.53 -47.85
CA ARG A 14 33.88 73.20 -48.76
C ARG A 14 33.04 72.06 -48.17
N ARG A 15 31.75 72.31 -47.94
CA ARG A 15 30.80 71.38 -47.32
C ARG A 15 29.65 71.03 -48.28
N ARG A 16 29.46 69.72 -48.46
CA ARG A 16 28.24 68.93 -48.80
C ARG A 16 27.58 69.09 -50.18
N GLU A 17 27.53 67.97 -50.91
CA GLU A 17 26.30 67.15 -51.07
C GLU A 17 26.61 65.79 -51.72
N THR A 18 26.51 64.69 -50.95
CA THR A 18 26.38 63.31 -51.47
C THR A 18 25.50 62.51 -50.51
N ARG A 19 24.27 62.21 -50.93
CA ARG A 19 23.37 61.24 -50.27
C ARG A 19 22.75 60.41 -51.39
N THR A 20 22.96 59.09 -51.35
CA THR A 20 22.13 57.98 -51.92
C THR A 20 22.94 56.75 -52.40
N LEU A 21 23.88 56.22 -51.61
CA LEU A 21 24.49 54.89 -51.88
C LEU A 21 24.78 54.07 -50.61
N SER A 22 24.06 54.28 -49.50
CA SER A 22 24.31 53.57 -48.23
C SER A 22 23.19 52.62 -47.76
N GLN A 23 22.08 52.49 -48.51
CA GLN A 23 20.90 51.75 -48.05
C GLN A 23 20.80 50.31 -48.58
N LEU A 24 21.66 49.87 -49.50
CA LEU A 24 21.59 48.52 -50.08
C LEU A 24 22.54 47.49 -49.43
N ASN A 25 23.53 47.91 -48.63
CA ASN A 25 24.52 47.00 -48.05
C ASN A 25 24.13 46.41 -46.69
N SER A 26 23.11 46.94 -46.00
CA SER A 26 22.78 46.51 -44.64
C SER A 26 21.90 45.24 -44.63
N VAL A 27 20.98 45.11 -45.58
CA VAL A 27 20.05 43.95 -45.66
C VAL A 27 20.76 42.67 -46.12
N SER A 28 21.77 42.79 -47.00
CA SER A 28 22.49 41.65 -47.59
C SER A 28 23.39 40.90 -46.60
N VAL A 29 23.83 41.56 -45.52
CA VAL A 29 24.65 40.96 -44.45
C VAL A 29 23.78 40.39 -43.32
N LEU A 30 22.60 40.96 -43.12
CA LEU A 30 21.66 40.48 -42.11
C LEU A 30 21.08 39.12 -42.48
N TYR A 31 20.80 38.86 -43.77
CA TYR A 31 20.27 37.57 -44.22
C TYR A 31 21.16 36.35 -43.91
N PRO A 32 22.47 36.31 -44.24
CA PRO A 32 23.32 35.18 -43.90
C PRO A 32 23.55 35.06 -42.39
N VAL A 33 23.53 36.16 -41.63
CA VAL A 33 23.60 36.14 -40.15
C VAL A 33 22.32 35.55 -39.56
N LEU A 34 21.15 35.88 -40.11
CA LEU A 34 19.86 35.34 -39.68
C LEU A 34 19.73 33.86 -40.07
N VAL A 35 20.26 33.46 -41.23
CA VAL A 35 20.33 32.05 -41.66
C VAL A 35 21.32 31.25 -40.80
N LEU A 36 22.49 31.80 -40.47
CA LEU A 36 23.44 31.19 -39.53
C LEU A 36 22.87 31.11 -38.11
N TYR A 37 22.13 32.13 -37.68
CA TYR A 37 21.42 32.14 -36.41
C TYR A 37 20.30 31.09 -36.40
N CYS A 38 19.49 30.99 -37.47
CA CYS A 38 18.48 29.93 -37.62
C CYS A 38 19.10 28.52 -37.73
N LEU A 39 20.28 28.36 -38.36
CA LEU A 39 21.04 27.11 -38.38
C LEU A 39 21.61 26.76 -37.00
N SER A 40 21.98 27.75 -36.18
CA SER A 40 22.40 27.54 -34.79
C SER A 40 21.23 27.21 -33.84
N VAL A 41 20.00 27.51 -34.26
CA VAL A 41 18.75 27.19 -33.54
C VAL A 41 18.09 25.92 -34.11
N LEU A 42 18.77 25.15 -34.97
CA LEU A 42 18.37 23.79 -35.25
C LEU A 42 18.23 23.06 -33.90
N PRO A 43 17.03 22.53 -33.56
CA PRO A 43 16.91 21.71 -32.39
C PRO A 43 17.83 20.51 -32.65
N VAL A 44 18.95 20.43 -31.93
CA VAL A 44 19.70 19.19 -31.79
C VAL A 44 18.63 18.17 -31.45
N ALA A 45 18.41 17.21 -32.35
CA ALA A 45 17.43 16.17 -32.15
C ALA A 45 17.80 15.50 -30.83
N ALA A 46 17.07 15.87 -29.76
CA ALA A 46 17.27 15.29 -28.45
C ALA A 46 17.07 13.80 -28.66
N LYS A 47 18.14 13.02 -28.42
CA LYS A 47 18.09 11.57 -28.47
C LYS A 47 16.89 11.14 -27.64
N ARG A 48 15.99 10.33 -28.22
CA ARG A 48 14.84 9.80 -27.49
C ARG A 48 15.39 9.03 -26.28
N ASP A 49 15.02 9.45 -25.08
CA ASP A 49 15.34 8.66 -23.89
C ASP A 49 14.39 7.47 -23.89
N ASN A 50 14.89 6.31 -24.31
CA ASN A 50 14.14 5.04 -24.36
C ASN A 50 13.91 4.45 -22.96
N LEU A 51 14.49 5.06 -21.93
CA LEU A 51 14.36 4.66 -20.52
C LEU A 51 13.08 5.25 -19.91
N ARG A 52 12.13 4.38 -19.55
CA ARG A 52 10.87 4.78 -18.92
C ARG A 52 11.00 4.91 -17.41
N VAL A 53 10.31 5.90 -16.84
CA VAL A 53 10.22 6.10 -15.39
C VAL A 53 8.89 5.56 -14.90
N ILE A 54 8.94 4.59 -13.99
CA ILE A 54 7.75 3.97 -13.42
C ILE A 54 7.53 4.53 -12.00
N THR A 55 6.28 4.90 -11.75
CA THR A 55 5.76 5.55 -10.56
C THR A 55 4.56 4.76 -10.05
N ASP A 56 4.10 5.05 -8.84
CA ASP A 56 2.90 4.47 -8.25
C ASP A 56 1.62 4.67 -9.11
N GLU A 57 1.61 5.63 -10.05
CA GLU A 57 0.46 5.96 -10.90
C GLU A 57 0.44 5.16 -12.21
N ASN A 58 1.60 4.86 -12.80
CA ASN A 58 1.72 4.24 -14.12
C ASN A 58 2.25 2.79 -14.10
N TRP A 59 2.46 2.22 -12.91
CA TRP A 59 3.04 0.89 -12.76
C TRP A 59 2.23 -0.22 -13.45
N GLU A 60 0.93 -0.03 -13.67
CA GLU A 60 0.09 -1.02 -14.37
C GLU A 60 0.55 -1.26 -15.82
N GLU A 61 1.24 -0.29 -16.44
CA GLU A 61 1.83 -0.44 -17.78
C GLU A 61 2.80 -1.64 -17.86
N ILE A 62 3.50 -1.93 -16.76
CA ILE A 62 4.49 -3.02 -16.72
C ILE A 62 3.84 -4.41 -16.75
N LEU A 63 2.52 -4.50 -16.53
CA LEU A 63 1.78 -5.75 -16.54
C LEU A 63 1.52 -6.26 -17.96
N THR A 64 1.67 -5.40 -18.97
CA THR A 64 1.38 -5.74 -20.37
C THR A 64 2.66 -5.72 -21.20
N GLY A 65 2.94 -6.81 -21.93
CA GLY A 65 4.14 -6.93 -22.75
C GLY A 65 5.37 -7.35 -21.94
N GLU A 66 6.55 -7.08 -22.49
CA GLU A 66 7.83 -7.49 -21.89
C GLU A 66 8.59 -6.27 -21.38
N TRP A 67 8.97 -6.31 -20.10
CA TRP A 67 9.61 -5.23 -19.38
C TRP A 67 10.82 -5.69 -18.59
N MET A 68 11.83 -4.83 -18.54
CA MET A 68 12.97 -4.93 -17.64
C MET A 68 12.96 -3.72 -16.71
N ILE A 69 12.89 -3.95 -15.40
CA ILE A 69 12.65 -2.91 -14.40
C ILE A 69 13.81 -2.91 -13.40
N GLU A 70 14.51 -1.79 -13.28
CA GLU A 70 15.53 -1.56 -12.24
C GLU A 70 14.92 -0.78 -11.07
N PHE A 71 15.02 -1.32 -9.87
CA PHE A 71 14.79 -0.60 -8.63
C PHE A 71 16.14 -0.08 -8.11
N TYR A 72 16.23 1.25 -7.95
CA TYR A 72 17.45 1.94 -7.54
C TYR A 72 17.17 2.97 -6.45
N ALA A 73 18.24 3.46 -5.83
CA ALA A 73 18.22 4.64 -4.97
C ALA A 73 19.38 5.59 -5.31
N PRO A 74 19.19 6.91 -5.28
CA PRO A 74 20.19 7.88 -5.70
C PRO A 74 21.45 7.89 -4.83
N TRP A 75 21.32 7.52 -3.55
CA TRP A 75 22.42 7.43 -2.60
C TRP A 75 23.18 6.10 -2.66
N CYS A 76 22.73 5.12 -3.44
CA CYS A 76 23.34 3.79 -3.49
C CYS A 76 24.52 3.77 -4.50
N PRO A 77 25.77 3.53 -4.06
CA PRO A 77 26.94 3.54 -4.95
C PRO A 77 26.88 2.47 -6.06
N ALA A 78 26.38 1.28 -5.73
CA ALA A 78 26.22 0.20 -6.71
C ALA A 78 25.17 0.54 -7.79
N CYS A 79 24.12 1.28 -7.42
CA CYS A 79 23.13 1.76 -8.39
C CYS A 79 23.75 2.81 -9.32
N GLN A 80 24.54 3.74 -8.79
CA GLN A 80 25.19 4.79 -9.60
C GLN A 80 26.10 4.19 -10.68
N GLN A 81 26.81 3.10 -10.39
CA GLN A 81 27.62 2.37 -11.37
C GLN A 81 26.78 1.68 -12.44
N LEU A 82 25.59 1.20 -12.07
CA LEU A 82 24.67 0.53 -13.00
C LEU A 82 23.94 1.51 -13.92
N GLN A 83 23.73 2.77 -13.51
CA GLN A 83 22.95 3.75 -14.28
C GLN A 83 23.46 3.97 -15.71
N SER A 84 24.78 4.01 -15.94
CA SER A 84 25.33 4.17 -17.29
C SER A 84 25.02 2.94 -18.16
N VAL A 85 25.27 1.75 -17.63
CA VAL A 85 25.00 0.47 -18.31
C VAL A 85 23.51 0.29 -18.58
N TRP A 86 22.65 0.68 -17.64
CA TRP A 86 21.19 0.59 -17.78
C TRP A 86 20.67 1.53 -18.85
N LYS A 87 21.22 2.76 -18.94
CA LYS A 87 20.90 3.71 -20.00
C LYS A 87 21.35 3.19 -21.37
N GLU A 88 22.55 2.62 -21.45
CA GLU A 88 23.02 2.00 -22.69
C GLU A 88 22.19 0.78 -23.09
N PHE A 89 21.69 0.00 -22.13
CA PHE A 89 20.77 -1.11 -22.41
C PHE A 89 19.41 -0.58 -22.90
N ALA A 90 18.89 0.50 -22.28
CA ALA A 90 17.65 1.16 -22.67
C ALA A 90 17.61 1.56 -24.15
N ASP A 91 18.75 2.03 -24.68
CA ASP A 91 18.87 2.41 -26.08
C ASP A 91 18.54 1.26 -27.06
N TRP A 92 18.80 0.00 -26.67
CA TRP A 92 18.56 -1.20 -27.50
C TRP A 92 17.22 -1.87 -27.23
N GLY A 93 16.46 -1.41 -26.22
CA GLY A 93 15.22 -2.05 -25.80
C GLY A 93 14.17 -2.12 -26.92
N GLU A 94 14.01 -1.03 -27.67
CA GLU A 94 13.08 -0.97 -28.79
C GLU A 94 13.44 -1.98 -29.89
N ASP A 95 14.74 -2.15 -30.18
CA ASP A 95 15.23 -3.05 -31.24
C ASP A 95 14.96 -4.53 -30.90
N ILE A 96 15.02 -4.91 -29.62
CA ILE A 96 14.79 -6.28 -29.14
C ILE A 96 13.35 -6.50 -28.64
N GLY A 97 12.49 -5.49 -28.73
CA GLY A 97 11.08 -5.57 -28.34
C GLY A 97 10.83 -5.65 -26.83
N VAL A 98 11.71 -5.09 -26.00
CA VAL A 98 11.56 -5.01 -24.54
C VAL A 98 11.53 -3.56 -24.06
N SER A 99 10.57 -3.23 -23.19
CA SER A 99 10.52 -1.92 -22.56
C SER A 99 11.42 -1.88 -21.33
N ILE A 100 12.25 -0.84 -21.21
CA ILE A 100 13.24 -0.73 -20.14
C ILE A 100 12.84 0.41 -19.23
N ALA A 101 12.73 0.10 -17.93
CA ALA A 101 12.18 0.98 -16.92
C ALA A 101 13.12 1.11 -15.71
N LYS A 102 12.98 2.22 -14.99
CA LYS A 102 13.58 2.43 -13.68
C LYS A 102 12.55 2.95 -12.67
N VAL A 103 12.75 2.57 -11.42
CA VAL A 103 11.94 2.97 -10.26
C VAL A 103 12.85 3.46 -9.16
N ASP A 104 12.62 4.69 -8.69
CA ASP A 104 13.29 5.22 -7.51
C ASP A 104 12.53 4.79 -6.25
N VAL A 105 13.14 3.93 -5.43
CA VAL A 105 12.49 3.44 -4.20
C VAL A 105 12.41 4.50 -3.10
N THR A 106 13.11 5.62 -3.24
CA THR A 106 13.05 6.73 -2.27
C THR A 106 11.85 7.63 -2.49
N GLU A 107 11.45 7.81 -3.76
CA GLU A 107 10.28 8.60 -4.13
C GLU A 107 9.00 7.74 -4.21
N GLN A 108 9.14 6.44 -4.50
CA GLN A 108 8.02 5.52 -4.72
C GLN A 108 7.95 4.43 -3.62
N PRO A 109 7.59 4.78 -2.37
CA PRO A 109 7.53 3.82 -1.27
C PRO A 109 6.44 2.76 -1.49
N GLY A 110 5.38 3.10 -2.22
CA GLY A 110 4.33 2.16 -2.61
C GLY A 110 4.84 1.01 -3.46
N LEU A 111 5.60 1.32 -4.51
CA LEU A 111 6.24 0.32 -5.36
C LEU A 111 7.29 -0.49 -4.61
N SER A 112 8.09 0.16 -3.76
CA SER A 112 9.06 -0.53 -2.91
C SER A 112 8.40 -1.61 -2.03
N GLY A 113 7.27 -1.28 -1.40
CA GLY A 113 6.47 -2.24 -0.62
C GLY A 113 5.79 -3.30 -1.48
N ARG A 114 5.26 -2.92 -2.66
CA ARG A 114 4.55 -3.82 -3.59
C ARG A 114 5.44 -4.95 -4.12
N PHE A 115 6.72 -4.66 -4.36
CA PHE A 115 7.71 -5.61 -4.85
C PHE A 115 8.61 -6.19 -3.75
N ILE A 116 8.40 -5.77 -2.49
CA ILE A 116 9.20 -6.13 -1.31
C ILE A 116 10.69 -5.98 -1.63
N ILE A 117 11.10 -4.77 -2.03
CA ILE A 117 12.49 -4.50 -2.36
C ILE A 117 13.33 -4.45 -1.08
N THR A 118 14.13 -5.49 -0.84
CA THR A 118 14.98 -5.60 0.35
C THR A 118 16.45 -5.24 0.09
N ALA A 119 16.90 -5.29 -1.17
CA ALA A 119 18.27 -5.02 -1.56
C ALA A 119 18.31 -4.27 -2.89
N LEU A 120 19.33 -3.41 -3.06
CA LEU A 120 19.53 -2.58 -4.25
C LEU A 120 20.92 -2.82 -4.87
N PRO A 121 21.06 -2.68 -6.20
CA PRO A 121 19.97 -2.60 -7.18
C PRO A 121 19.26 -3.95 -7.31
N ALA A 122 17.94 -3.91 -7.44
CA ALA A 122 17.11 -5.09 -7.74
C ALA A 122 16.55 -4.96 -9.15
N ILE A 123 16.66 -6.02 -9.95
CA ILE A 123 16.20 -6.03 -11.33
C ILE A 123 15.15 -7.11 -11.48
N TYR A 124 14.02 -6.75 -12.08
CA TYR A 124 12.93 -7.67 -12.39
C TYR A 124 12.65 -7.67 -13.89
N HIS A 125 12.49 -8.86 -14.43
CA HIS A 125 11.88 -9.09 -15.74
C HIS A 125 10.40 -9.33 -15.54
N CYS A 126 9.56 -8.63 -16.29
CA CYS A 126 8.12 -8.88 -16.35
C CYS A 126 7.76 -9.26 -17.77
N LYS A 127 6.97 -10.33 -17.91
CA LYS A 127 6.35 -10.68 -19.17
C LYS A 127 4.89 -11.00 -18.94
N ASP A 128 4.00 -10.15 -19.45
CA ASP A 128 2.55 -10.29 -19.33
C ASP A 128 2.10 -10.51 -17.88
N GLY A 129 2.65 -9.72 -16.96
CA GLY A 129 2.35 -9.76 -15.53
C GLY A 129 3.09 -10.85 -14.74
N VAL A 130 3.90 -11.69 -15.41
CA VAL A 130 4.73 -12.70 -14.75
C VAL A 130 6.11 -12.11 -14.46
N PHE A 131 6.37 -11.87 -13.18
CA PHE A 131 7.63 -11.30 -12.72
C PHE A 131 8.67 -12.36 -12.40
N ARG A 132 9.92 -12.09 -12.75
CA ARG A 132 11.10 -12.93 -12.47
C ARG A 132 12.22 -12.06 -11.98
N ARG A 133 12.89 -12.47 -10.90
CA ARG A 133 14.04 -11.73 -10.38
C ARG A 133 15.27 -12.07 -11.19
N TYR A 134 15.93 -11.05 -11.74
CA TYR A 134 17.18 -11.22 -12.49
C TYR A 134 18.34 -11.53 -11.53
N GLN A 135 19.15 -12.53 -11.89
CA GLN A 135 20.28 -13.01 -11.07
C GLN A 135 21.61 -13.06 -11.84
N GLY A 136 21.63 -12.55 -13.08
CA GLY A 136 22.82 -12.52 -13.93
C GLY A 136 23.80 -11.41 -13.57
N ALA A 137 24.88 -11.32 -14.35
CA ALA A 137 25.79 -10.20 -14.32
C ALA A 137 25.07 -8.92 -14.77
N ARG A 138 25.43 -7.80 -14.17
CA ARG A 138 24.78 -6.50 -14.43
C ARG A 138 25.52 -5.74 -15.53
N THR A 139 25.84 -6.44 -16.62
CA THR A 139 26.49 -5.86 -17.81
C THR A 139 25.51 -5.79 -18.96
N LYS A 140 25.76 -4.89 -19.91
CA LYS A 140 24.91 -4.69 -21.07
C LYS A 140 24.76 -5.98 -21.88
N GLU A 141 25.86 -6.69 -22.09
CA GLU A 141 25.91 -7.93 -22.87
C GLU A 141 25.07 -9.02 -22.22
N ASP A 142 25.10 -9.13 -20.89
CA ASP A 142 24.32 -10.15 -20.19
C ASP A 142 22.83 -9.82 -20.25
N PHE A 143 22.44 -8.55 -20.09
CA PHE A 143 21.05 -8.12 -20.29
C PHE A 143 20.52 -8.41 -21.70
N LEU A 144 21.32 -8.12 -22.73
CA LEU A 144 20.95 -8.41 -24.12
C LEU A 144 20.78 -9.92 -24.33
N SER A 145 21.76 -10.73 -23.90
CA SER A 145 21.69 -12.18 -24.02
C SER A 145 20.53 -12.79 -23.22
N PHE A 146 20.17 -12.19 -22.08
CA PHE A 146 19.08 -12.65 -21.24
C PHE A 146 17.72 -12.57 -21.95
N ILE A 147 17.51 -11.50 -22.72
CA ILE A 147 16.30 -11.28 -23.51
C ILE A 147 16.33 -12.08 -24.82
N ASP A 148 17.43 -11.99 -25.58
CA ASP A 148 17.56 -12.61 -26.90
C ASP A 148 17.52 -14.14 -26.82
N GLU A 149 18.32 -14.74 -25.93
CA GLU A 149 18.34 -16.19 -25.70
C GLU A 149 17.19 -16.68 -24.81
N LYS A 150 16.30 -15.77 -24.36
CA LYS A 150 15.16 -16.06 -23.48
C LYS A 150 15.55 -16.82 -22.21
N LYS A 151 16.71 -16.50 -21.62
CA LYS A 151 17.22 -17.13 -20.38
C LYS A 151 16.24 -17.02 -19.22
N TRP A 152 15.35 -16.02 -19.24
CA TRP A 152 14.25 -15.85 -18.29
C TRP A 152 13.33 -17.06 -18.20
N GLN A 153 13.23 -17.93 -19.22
CA GLN A 153 12.40 -19.14 -19.17
C GLN A 153 12.89 -20.14 -18.10
N ASN A 154 14.18 -20.13 -17.80
CA ASN A 154 14.80 -21.01 -16.81
C ASN A 154 14.73 -20.45 -15.38
N ILE A 155 14.28 -19.20 -15.22
CA ILE A 155 14.16 -18.57 -13.91
C ILE A 155 12.74 -18.76 -13.39
N GLU A 156 12.63 -19.25 -12.17
CA GLU A 156 11.36 -19.41 -11.49
C GLU A 156 10.65 -18.06 -11.34
N PRO A 157 9.38 -17.94 -11.75
CA PRO A 157 8.62 -16.73 -11.56
C PRO A 157 8.34 -16.50 -10.07
N VAL A 158 8.20 -15.24 -9.70
CA VAL A 158 7.66 -14.86 -8.39
C VAL A 158 6.26 -15.44 -8.31
N SER A 159 6.00 -16.18 -7.23
CA SER A 159 4.68 -16.81 -7.02
C SER A 159 3.57 -15.76 -7.09
N SER A 160 2.40 -16.14 -7.63
CA SER A 160 1.25 -15.24 -7.76
C SER A 160 0.74 -14.69 -6.42
N TRP A 161 0.92 -15.43 -5.31
CA TRP A 161 0.57 -14.97 -3.97
C TRP A 161 1.42 -13.77 -3.51
N PHE A 162 2.72 -13.80 -3.82
CA PHE A 162 3.65 -12.70 -3.58
C PHE A 162 3.82 -11.78 -4.80
N GLY A 163 2.99 -11.96 -5.83
CA GLY A 163 3.03 -11.13 -7.03
C GLY A 163 2.53 -9.72 -6.73
N PRO A 164 3.08 -8.68 -7.38
CA PRO A 164 2.75 -7.30 -7.07
C PRO A 164 1.26 -7.00 -7.26
N SER A 165 0.55 -7.68 -8.17
CA SER A 165 -0.90 -7.53 -8.39
C SER A 165 -1.77 -8.20 -7.32
N SER A 166 -1.21 -8.94 -6.36
CA SER A 166 -1.98 -9.66 -5.36
C SER A 166 -2.58 -8.73 -4.29
N LEU A 167 -3.66 -9.18 -3.64
CA LEU A 167 -4.28 -8.45 -2.53
C LEU A 167 -3.28 -8.20 -1.40
N MET A 168 -2.45 -9.21 -1.08
CA MET A 168 -1.40 -9.08 -0.06
C MET A 168 -0.43 -7.96 -0.41
N MET A 169 0.02 -7.88 -1.66
CA MET A 169 0.99 -6.86 -2.08
C MET A 169 0.36 -5.46 -2.20
N ASN A 170 -0.92 -5.36 -2.54
CA ASN A 170 -1.66 -4.10 -2.40
C ASN A 170 -1.69 -3.62 -0.94
N MET A 171 -1.93 -4.53 0.02
CA MET A 171 -1.89 -4.22 1.45
C MET A 171 -0.49 -3.79 1.89
N MET A 172 0.56 -4.49 1.46
CA MET A 172 1.95 -4.12 1.76
C MET A 172 2.30 -2.74 1.19
N SER A 173 1.91 -2.46 -0.05
CA SER A 173 2.08 -1.14 -0.67
C SER A 173 1.41 -0.04 0.14
N ALA A 174 0.15 -0.24 0.57
CA ALA A 174 -0.57 0.70 1.42
C ALA A 174 0.11 0.90 2.78
N LEU A 175 0.62 -0.16 3.40
CA LEU A 175 1.34 -0.09 4.67
C LEU A 175 2.64 0.72 4.55
N PHE A 176 3.39 0.56 3.46
CA PHE A 176 4.61 1.35 3.21
C PHE A 176 4.28 2.83 2.98
N LYS A 177 3.22 3.13 2.20
CA LYS A 177 2.74 4.50 2.01
C LYS A 177 2.31 5.13 3.34
N LEU A 178 1.57 4.38 4.16
CA LEU A 178 1.16 4.83 5.49
C LEU A 178 2.36 5.09 6.41
N SER A 179 3.35 4.19 6.42
CA SER A 179 4.58 4.35 7.21
C SER A 179 5.33 5.64 6.83
N MET A 180 5.52 5.88 5.52
CA MET A 180 6.16 7.11 5.04
C MET A 180 5.33 8.36 5.34
N PHE A 181 4.01 8.27 5.24
CA PHE A 181 3.12 9.38 5.62
C PHE A 181 3.25 9.73 7.10
N ILE A 182 3.26 8.74 8.00
CA ILE A 182 3.46 8.96 9.44
C ILE A 182 4.80 9.65 9.70
N ARG A 183 5.88 9.18 9.04
CA ARG A 183 7.21 9.80 9.14
C ARG A 183 7.18 11.25 8.65
N GLN A 184 6.47 11.54 7.56
CA GLN A 184 6.33 12.89 7.03
C GLN A 184 5.56 13.81 7.99
N CYS A 185 4.48 13.31 8.59
CA CYS A 185 3.75 14.04 9.63
C CYS A 185 4.64 14.31 10.85
N HIS A 186 5.44 13.32 11.28
CA HIS A 186 6.36 13.49 12.40
C HIS A 186 7.38 14.59 12.09
N ALA A 187 8.05 14.49 10.94
CA ALA A 187 9.02 15.48 10.50
C ALA A 187 8.40 16.88 10.41
N TYR A 188 7.19 16.99 9.86
CA TYR A 188 6.45 18.25 9.80
C TYR A 188 6.18 18.84 11.19
N LEU A 189 5.70 18.02 12.15
CA LEU A 189 5.44 18.47 13.52
C LEU A 189 6.73 18.93 14.22
N THR A 190 7.84 18.23 14.02
CA THR A 190 9.11 18.56 14.68
C THR A 190 9.86 19.72 14.04
N GLU A 191 9.85 19.82 12.71
CA GLU A 191 10.63 20.81 11.97
C GLU A 191 9.86 22.11 11.71
N GLN A 192 8.59 22.03 11.29
CA GLN A 192 7.80 23.20 10.90
C GLN A 192 7.02 23.78 12.09
N VAL A 193 6.43 22.91 12.92
CA VAL A 193 5.66 23.35 14.10
C VAL A 193 6.57 23.55 15.33
N GLY A 194 7.80 23.03 15.28
CA GLY A 194 8.79 23.15 16.35
C GLY A 194 8.43 22.34 17.61
N ILE A 195 7.54 21.37 17.50
CA ILE A 195 7.15 20.51 18.63
C ILE A 195 8.33 19.59 18.96
N PRO A 196 8.73 19.46 20.23
CA PRO A 196 9.79 18.52 20.60
C PRO A 196 9.36 17.08 20.29
N VAL A 197 10.33 16.20 20.03
CA VAL A 197 10.09 14.81 19.62
C VAL A 197 9.16 14.03 20.58
N TRP A 198 9.22 14.29 21.89
CA TRP A 198 8.30 13.64 22.84
C TRP A 198 6.84 14.10 22.65
N GLY A 199 6.63 15.35 22.24
CA GLY A 199 5.31 15.92 21.99
C GLY A 199 4.65 15.33 20.75
N SER A 200 5.42 15.12 19.67
CA SER A 200 4.91 14.46 18.47
C SER A 200 4.45 13.03 18.77
N TYR A 201 5.18 12.27 19.61
CA TYR A 201 4.77 10.93 20.02
C TYR A 201 3.48 10.92 20.85
N ILE A 202 3.25 11.89 21.74
CA ILE A 202 1.99 12.01 22.48
C ILE A 202 0.83 12.23 21.50
N ILE A 203 1.01 13.12 20.52
CA ILE A 203 -0.02 13.39 19.49
C ILE A 203 -0.34 12.12 18.72
N PHE A 204 0.67 11.40 18.22
CA PHE A 204 0.46 10.12 17.52
C PHE A 204 -0.21 9.07 18.41
N GLY A 205 0.16 8.99 19.69
CA GLY A 205 -0.46 8.10 20.66
C GLY A 205 -1.94 8.39 20.85
N LEU A 206 -2.30 9.67 21.03
CA LEU A 206 -3.70 10.09 21.16
C LEU A 206 -4.49 9.82 19.87
N VAL A 207 -3.95 10.16 18.70
CA VAL A 207 -4.61 9.89 17.40
C VAL A 207 -4.84 8.39 17.20
N THR A 208 -3.86 7.55 17.55
CA THR A 208 -3.99 6.08 17.46
C THR A 208 -5.03 5.55 18.43
N LEU A 209 -5.08 6.08 19.66
CA LEU A 209 -6.06 5.71 20.67
C LEU A 209 -7.49 6.07 20.24
N PHE A 210 -7.71 7.31 19.79
CA PHE A 210 -9.03 7.76 19.34
C PHE A 210 -9.48 7.07 18.05
N SER A 211 -8.58 6.89 17.07
CA SER A 211 -8.91 6.14 15.85
C SER A 211 -9.21 4.67 16.15
N GLY A 212 -8.46 4.02 17.06
CA GLY A 212 -8.74 2.66 17.51
C GLY A 212 -10.10 2.53 18.20
N LEU A 213 -10.43 3.46 19.10
CA LEU A 213 -11.72 3.50 19.80
C LEU A 213 -12.89 3.67 18.82
N THR A 214 -12.77 4.61 17.90
CA THR A 214 -13.82 4.89 16.89
C THR A 214 -14.01 3.71 15.94
N LEU A 215 -12.93 3.11 15.43
CA LEU A 215 -13.01 1.90 14.60
C LEU A 215 -13.60 0.71 15.36
N GLY A 216 -13.26 0.55 16.65
CA GLY A 216 -13.83 -0.48 17.52
C GLY A 216 -15.35 -0.33 17.71
N LEU A 217 -15.81 0.89 18.00
CA LEU A 217 -17.24 1.18 18.12
C LEU A 217 -17.98 0.93 16.80
N VAL A 218 -17.45 1.39 15.68
CA VAL A 218 -18.02 1.14 14.34
C VAL A 218 -18.12 -0.36 14.06
N LEU A 219 -17.10 -1.14 14.41
CA LEU A 219 -17.11 -2.60 14.23
C LEU A 219 -18.22 -3.26 15.07
N VAL A 220 -18.40 -2.85 16.34
CA VAL A 220 -19.50 -3.34 17.19
C VAL A 220 -20.85 -3.01 16.56
N PHE A 221 -21.06 -1.78 16.10
CA PHE A 221 -22.29 -1.41 15.39
C PHE A 221 -22.52 -2.27 14.15
N LEU A 222 -21.50 -2.49 13.33
CA LEU A 222 -21.62 -3.34 12.14
C LEU A 222 -21.93 -4.80 12.52
N ALA A 223 -21.34 -5.32 13.60
CA ALA A 223 -21.64 -6.65 14.10
C ALA A 223 -23.08 -6.77 14.60
N ASP A 224 -23.61 -5.75 15.29
CA ASP A 224 -25.01 -5.69 15.71
C ASP A 224 -25.98 -5.61 14.52
N PHE A 225 -25.57 -4.96 13.41
CA PHE A 225 -26.35 -4.93 12.17
C PHE A 225 -26.34 -6.27 11.42
N VAL A 226 -25.19 -6.95 11.33
CA VAL A 226 -25.03 -8.21 10.58
C VAL A 226 -25.57 -9.41 11.36
N PHE A 227 -25.38 -9.41 12.68
CA PHE A 227 -25.92 -10.40 13.60
C PHE A 227 -26.89 -9.71 14.55
N PRO A 228 -28.09 -9.31 14.08
CA PRO A 228 -29.09 -8.75 14.97
C PRO A 228 -29.32 -9.80 16.04
N SER A 229 -29.05 -9.42 17.30
CA SER A 229 -29.29 -10.29 18.44
C SER A 229 -30.75 -10.72 18.36
N ARG A 230 -30.99 -11.94 17.88
CA ARG A 230 -32.29 -12.57 17.99
C ARG A 230 -32.48 -12.72 19.49
N ARG A 231 -33.11 -11.74 20.12
CA ARG A 231 -33.66 -11.91 21.47
C ARG A 231 -34.55 -13.13 21.37
N PHE A 232 -34.03 -14.27 21.79
CA PHE A 232 -34.78 -15.50 21.88
C PHE A 232 -35.82 -15.25 22.97
N SER A 233 -37.01 -14.83 22.51
CA SER A 233 -38.31 -14.93 23.14
C SER A 233 -38.35 -14.95 24.68
N SER A 234 -38.15 -13.79 25.30
CA SER A 234 -38.72 -13.58 26.64
C SER A 234 -40.26 -13.70 26.59
N SER A 235 -40.88 -13.31 25.46
CA SER A 235 -42.33 -13.37 25.24
C SER A 235 -42.91 -14.79 25.35
N ALA A 236 -42.27 -15.82 24.76
CA ALA A 236 -42.80 -17.19 24.81
C ALA A 236 -42.68 -17.81 26.21
N TYR A 237 -41.66 -17.43 27.00
CA TYR A 237 -41.52 -17.85 28.39
C TYR A 237 -42.60 -17.23 29.28
N TYR A 238 -42.83 -15.91 29.17
CA TYR A 238 -43.91 -15.23 29.92
C TYR A 238 -45.30 -15.73 29.51
N GLN A 239 -45.54 -15.97 28.23
CA GLN A 239 -46.83 -16.46 27.73
C GLN A 239 -47.11 -17.90 28.18
N LYS A 240 -46.08 -18.77 28.21
CA LYS A 240 -46.21 -20.13 28.76
C LYS A 240 -46.46 -20.12 30.27
N LYS A 241 -45.83 -19.19 31.01
CA LYS A 241 -46.07 -19.02 32.45
C LYS A 241 -47.51 -18.59 32.72
N HIS A 242 -48.01 -17.57 32.02
CA HIS A 242 -49.40 -17.11 32.15
C HIS A 242 -50.42 -18.18 31.78
N ALA A 243 -50.16 -18.97 30.73
CA ALA A 243 -51.04 -20.07 30.35
C ALA A 243 -51.09 -21.18 31.42
N MET A 244 -49.96 -21.52 32.03
CA MET A 244 -49.90 -22.49 33.14
C MET A 244 -50.62 -21.97 34.40
N GLU A 245 -50.47 -20.68 34.69
CA GLU A 245 -51.11 -20.04 35.84
C GLU A 245 -52.64 -19.95 35.67
N GLN A 246 -53.11 -19.64 34.46
CA GLN A 246 -54.54 -19.71 34.11
C GLN A 246 -55.10 -21.13 34.18
N ALA A 247 -54.32 -22.15 33.77
CA ALA A 247 -54.75 -23.54 33.87
C ALA A 247 -54.86 -23.99 35.35
N ARG A 248 -53.92 -23.60 36.20
CA ARG A 248 -53.97 -23.88 37.65
C ARG A 248 -55.19 -23.27 38.33
N LEU A 249 -55.49 -22.01 38.01
CA LEU A 249 -56.66 -21.33 38.58
C LEU A 249 -57.98 -21.98 38.14
N ARG A 250 -58.06 -22.48 36.89
CA ARG A 250 -59.23 -23.23 36.43
C ARG A 250 -59.39 -24.56 37.16
N GLN A 251 -58.30 -25.28 37.38
CA GLN A 251 -58.34 -26.53 38.17
C GLN A 251 -58.81 -26.28 39.61
N GLN A 252 -58.32 -25.21 40.25
CA GLN A 252 -58.77 -24.85 41.61
C GLN A 252 -60.26 -24.50 41.66
N LEU A 253 -60.77 -23.79 40.64
CA LEU A 253 -62.20 -23.49 40.55
C LEU A 253 -63.06 -24.73 40.29
N GLU A 254 -62.58 -25.66 39.46
CA GLU A 254 -63.27 -26.93 39.20
C GLU A 254 -63.29 -27.81 40.46
N GLU A 255 -62.18 -27.90 41.20
CA GLU A 255 -62.09 -28.61 42.48
C GLU A 255 -62.99 -27.98 43.56
N GLU A 256 -63.06 -26.65 43.65
CA GLU A 256 -63.99 -25.95 44.56
C GLU A 256 -65.46 -26.21 44.19
N GLN A 257 -65.76 -26.33 42.90
CA GLN A 257 -67.11 -26.56 42.39
C GLN A 257 -67.56 -28.02 42.52
N GLU A 258 -66.63 -28.97 42.52
CA GLU A 258 -66.86 -30.38 42.86
C GLU A 258 -67.00 -30.60 44.37
N ALA A 259 -66.23 -29.86 45.19
CA ALA A 259 -66.31 -29.95 46.66
C ALA A 259 -67.65 -29.46 47.26
N ASP A 260 -68.33 -28.52 46.59
CA ASP A 260 -69.69 -28.06 46.96
C ASP A 260 -70.79 -29.05 46.48
N GLY A 261 -70.43 -30.07 45.69
CA GLY A 261 -71.34 -31.05 45.09
C GLY A 261 -71.38 -32.42 45.78
N GLU A 262 -70.53 -32.65 46.79
CA GLU A 262 -70.45 -33.91 47.53
C GLU A 262 -70.70 -33.69 49.02
N GLU A 263 -71.90 -33.21 49.37
CA GLU A 263 -72.51 -33.61 50.65
C GLU A 263 -73.04 -35.03 50.45
N GLU A 264 -72.38 -36.03 51.04
CA GLU A 264 -72.99 -37.01 51.96
C GLU A 264 -72.06 -38.22 52.25
N GLU A 265 -72.13 -38.64 53.51
CA GLU A 265 -71.76 -39.95 54.08
C GLU A 265 -70.29 -40.20 54.50
N ASP A 266 -70.10 -39.89 55.80
CA ASP A 266 -69.69 -40.81 56.87
C ASP A 266 -68.23 -40.84 57.37
N GLU A 267 -68.19 -40.67 58.70
CA GLU A 267 -67.11 -40.73 59.68
C GLU A 267 -66.34 -42.07 59.57
N ASP A 268 -65.03 -42.15 59.85
CA ASP A 268 -64.54 -42.51 61.18
C ASP A 268 -62.99 -42.45 61.29
N GLU A 269 -62.53 -41.73 62.31
CA GLU A 269 -61.54 -42.09 63.34
C GLU A 269 -60.06 -42.49 63.06
N TYR A 270 -59.20 -41.72 63.77
CA TYR A 270 -58.10 -42.15 64.68
C TYR A 270 -56.61 -42.12 64.22
N VAL A 271 -55.98 -40.98 64.55
CA VAL A 271 -54.76 -40.75 65.37
C VAL A 271 -53.56 -41.73 65.27
N GLY A 272 -52.35 -41.16 65.11
CA GLY A 272 -51.15 -41.80 65.68
C GLY A 272 -49.80 -41.34 65.14
N SER A 273 -49.23 -40.33 65.77
CA SER A 273 -47.94 -39.69 65.50
C SER A 273 -46.69 -40.55 65.75
N VAL A 274 -45.70 -40.35 64.87
CA VAL A 274 -44.25 -40.20 65.13
C VAL A 274 -43.48 -41.43 65.65
N GLU A 275 -42.47 -41.85 64.87
CA GLU A 275 -41.10 -41.93 65.39
C GLU A 275 -40.07 -41.86 64.25
N GLU A 276 -39.04 -41.06 64.54
CA GLU A 276 -37.80 -40.78 63.83
C GLU A 276 -36.99 -42.08 63.60
N TRP A 277 -36.02 -42.11 62.66
CA TRP A 277 -34.70 -42.77 62.83
C TRP A 277 -33.79 -42.58 61.60
N SER A 278 -32.53 -42.40 61.94
CA SER A 278 -31.30 -42.10 61.21
C SER A 278 -30.84 -43.07 60.10
N ARG A 279 -30.23 -42.45 59.05
CA ARG A 279 -28.86 -42.68 58.50
C ARG A 279 -28.54 -43.85 57.53
N GLU A 280 -27.87 -43.44 56.43
CA GLU A 280 -26.89 -44.11 55.57
C GLU A 280 -27.30 -45.23 54.57
N GLY A 281 -27.05 -44.95 53.28
CA GLY A 281 -25.90 -45.55 52.60
C GLY A 281 -26.11 -46.63 51.51
N VAL A 282 -25.84 -46.22 50.27
CA VAL A 282 -25.07 -46.94 49.20
C VAL A 282 -25.70 -48.15 48.47
N LYS A 283 -25.58 -48.15 47.12
CA LYS A 283 -25.06 -49.23 46.23
C LYS A 283 -25.06 -48.77 44.75
N GLU A 284 -23.88 -48.71 44.10
CA GLU A 284 -23.34 -49.64 43.05
C GLU A 284 -24.06 -49.47 41.69
N ASP A 285 -23.42 -49.40 40.50
CA ASP A 285 -22.25 -50.16 40.05
C ASP A 285 -21.59 -49.61 38.74
N THR A 286 -20.26 -49.75 38.71
CA THR A 286 -19.25 -50.03 37.64
C THR A 286 -19.40 -49.70 36.12
N VAL A 287 -18.28 -49.32 35.46
CA VAL A 287 -17.43 -50.22 34.59
C VAL A 287 -16.28 -49.49 33.78
N ARG A 288 -15.04 -49.97 34.03
CA ARG A 288 -13.80 -50.18 33.19
C ARG A 288 -12.91 -49.07 32.55
N ARG A 289 -11.68 -49.03 33.10
CA ARG A 289 -10.32 -49.34 32.54
C ARG A 289 -9.77 -48.62 31.28
N ARG A 290 -8.61 -47.96 31.45
CA ARG A 290 -7.23 -48.44 31.08
C ARG A 290 -6.19 -47.37 31.51
N ALA A 291 -5.16 -47.73 32.28
CA ALA A 291 -3.76 -47.97 31.87
C ALA A 291 -3.00 -46.64 31.58
N ALA A 292 -1.78 -46.37 32.02
CA ALA A 292 -0.71 -47.14 32.65
C ALA A 292 0.31 -46.16 33.30
N GLY A 293 1.12 -46.70 34.23
CA GLY A 293 2.50 -46.34 34.67
C GLY A 293 2.93 -44.86 34.71
N GLY A 294 3.58 -44.37 35.76
CA GLY A 294 4.41 -45.04 36.78
C GLY A 294 5.69 -44.22 36.98
N GLY A 295 6.13 -44.09 38.25
CA GLY A 295 7.42 -43.54 38.70
C GLY A 295 7.42 -42.01 38.87
N GLU A 296 7.35 -41.46 40.09
CA GLU A 296 8.42 -41.33 41.13
C GLU A 296 9.47 -40.29 40.72
N GLU A 297 9.49 -39.14 41.41
CA GLU A 297 10.54 -38.72 42.39
C GLU A 297 11.72 -38.03 41.66
N GLU A 298 12.39 -36.98 42.10
CA GLU A 298 12.43 -36.12 43.28
C GLU A 298 13.43 -34.98 42.92
N ASP A 299 13.29 -33.85 43.59
CA ASP A 299 14.32 -32.84 43.91
C ASP A 299 14.91 -31.83 42.88
N THR A 300 15.19 -30.65 43.45
CA THR A 300 15.90 -29.43 42.97
C THR A 300 15.16 -28.34 42.20
#